data_AF-A0A2V9D6M6-F1
#
_entry.id   AF-A0A2V9D6M6-F1
#
_cell.length_a   1.000
_cell.length_b   1.000
_cell.length_c   1.000
_cell.angle_alpha   90.00
_cell.angle_beta   90.00
_cell.angle_gamma   90.00
#
_symmetry.space_group_name_H-M   'P 1'
#
loop_
_entity.id
_entity.type
_entity.pdbx_description
1 polymer ?
#
loop_
_entity_poly.entity_id
_entity_poly.type
_entity_poly.pdbx_seq_one_letter_code
_entity_poly.pdbx_strand_id
1 'polypeptide(L)'
;MNAKERILARMMSLLVEGGLPKTTCSDSLVRTLQPLIDAGVVVEQRSGSGRRLVLLDNTALRQFIGHFFPDTPINDDEMSRTAGVARFRDSKTFTSNTPEILSVRAWSEQALLKDGKPVGAALASSEHGVFSFLLSGRYAMRGSCAVVENPAVFTQFERLHLPADLVIWSHRGRISRRLIEWLESNATPDFSLIHLPDYDPVGMDEFTRLRTRLGARVRLYFPDDLPERFSRLSNHSILKKPNNRTLLANLRRTKLVEVRRVIALIDSNNACLEQEALLLPAELFSNVCPPIG
;
A
#
# COMPACT_ATOMS: atom_id res chain seq x y z
N MET A 1 13.79 35.25 21.14
CA MET A 1 12.79 34.26 20.69
C MET A 1 11.41 34.88 20.79
N ASN A 2 10.75 35.11 19.65
CA ASN A 2 9.45 35.77 19.59
C ASN A 2 8.32 34.81 20.07
N ALA A 3 7.13 35.35 20.35
CA ALA A 3 6.01 34.56 20.88
C ALA A 3 5.57 33.43 19.92
N LYS A 4 5.70 33.65 18.61
CA LYS A 4 5.35 32.69 17.55
C LYS A 4 6.33 31.51 17.51
N GLU A 5 7.63 31.77 17.62
CA GLU A 5 8.71 30.78 17.74
C GLU A 5 8.56 29.92 18.99
N ARG A 6 8.13 30.51 20.12
CA ARG A 6 7.88 29.75 21.36
C ARG A 6 6.71 28.79 21.23
N ILE A 7 5.64 29.19 20.55
CA ILE A 7 4.48 28.33 20.28
C ILE A 7 4.88 27.20 19.35
N LEU A 8 5.58 27.51 18.25
CA LEU A 8 6.09 26.52 17.31
C LEU A 8 7.01 25.51 18.00
N ALA A 9 7.98 25.98 18.80
CA ALA A 9 8.88 25.11 19.55
C ALA A 9 8.12 24.15 20.47
N ARG A 10 7.03 24.61 21.12
CA ARG A 10 6.19 23.73 21.93
C ARG A 10 5.34 22.76 21.11
N MET A 11 4.85 23.15 19.94
CA MET A 11 4.18 22.21 19.02
C MET A 11 5.15 21.15 18.49
N MET A 12 6.40 21.52 18.23
CA MET A 12 7.47 20.57 17.90
C MET A 12 7.77 19.65 19.07
N SER A 13 7.88 20.17 20.30
CA SER A 13 8.00 19.32 21.50
C SER A 13 6.81 18.36 21.63
N LEU A 14 5.58 18.81 21.34
CA LEU A 14 4.40 17.95 21.37
C LEU A 14 4.46 16.84 20.30
N LEU A 15 4.96 17.14 19.10
CA LEU A 15 5.22 16.13 18.05
C LEU A 15 6.30 15.13 18.46
N VAL A 16 7.37 15.59 19.11
CA VAL A 16 8.53 14.76 19.50
C VAL A 16 8.23 13.91 20.73
N GLU A 17 7.60 14.50 21.74
CA GLU A 17 7.35 13.89 23.05
C GLU A 17 6.02 13.11 23.09
N GLY A 18 5.12 13.35 22.13
CA GLY A 18 3.79 12.73 22.06
C GLY A 18 2.80 13.22 23.12
N GLY A 19 3.27 14.03 24.07
CA GLY A 19 2.44 14.70 25.06
C GLY A 19 3.22 15.75 25.85
N LEU A 20 2.50 16.74 26.39
CA LEU A 20 3.07 17.81 27.20
C LEU A 20 2.29 17.95 28.52
N PRO A 21 2.97 18.13 29.67
CA PRO A 21 2.29 18.49 30.91
C PRO A 21 1.50 19.80 30.71
N LYS A 22 0.23 19.82 31.13
CA LYS A 22 -0.63 21.01 30.97
C LYS A 22 -0.06 22.22 31.69
N THR A 23 0.65 22.01 32.80
CA THR A 23 1.39 23.04 33.56
C THR A 23 2.50 23.73 32.75
N THR A 24 2.98 23.10 31.68
CA THR A 24 4.01 23.67 30.78
C THR A 24 3.43 24.31 29.52
N CYS A 25 2.12 24.21 29.33
CA CYS A 25 1.41 24.78 28.18
C CYS A 25 0.93 26.19 28.52
N SER A 26 1.37 27.20 27.77
CA SER A 26 0.85 28.56 27.91
C SER A 26 -0.57 28.67 27.38
N ASP A 27 -1.35 29.63 27.88
CA ASP A 27 -2.72 29.89 27.38
C ASP A 27 -2.75 30.18 25.88
N SER A 28 -1.71 30.84 25.36
CA SER A 28 -1.53 31.09 23.93
C SER A 28 -1.33 29.80 23.11
N LEU A 29 -0.57 28.84 23.64
CA LEU A 29 -0.37 27.53 23.01
C LEU A 29 -1.69 26.74 22.99
N VAL A 30 -2.38 26.67 24.14
CA VAL A 30 -3.65 25.96 24.26
C VAL A 30 -4.69 26.55 23.31
N ARG A 31 -4.80 27.88 23.24
CA ARG A 31 -5.71 28.56 22.30
C ARG A 31 -5.37 28.26 20.84
N THR A 32 -4.08 28.19 20.51
CA THR A 32 -3.65 27.86 19.15
C THR A 32 -3.97 26.40 18.80
N LEU A 33 -3.87 25.48 19.77
CA LEU A 33 -4.22 24.07 19.60
C LEU A 33 -5.72 23.78 19.70
N GLN A 34 -6.56 24.75 20.05
CA GLN A 34 -7.99 24.54 20.29
C GLN A 34 -8.71 23.83 19.13
N PRO A 35 -8.49 24.18 17.84
CA PRO A 35 -9.13 23.46 16.74
C PRO A 35 -8.76 21.96 16.69
N LEU A 36 -7.53 21.61 17.09
CA LEU A 36 -7.06 20.23 17.16
C LEU A 36 -7.59 19.51 18.40
N ILE A 37 -7.83 20.24 19.49
CA ILE A 37 -8.46 19.70 20.68
C ILE A 37 -9.93 19.37 20.39
N ASP A 38 -10.65 20.29 19.75
CA ASP A 38 -12.06 20.12 19.39
C ASP A 38 -12.24 18.98 18.37
N ALA A 39 -11.29 18.81 17.46
CA ALA A 39 -11.25 17.72 16.49
C ALA A 39 -10.77 16.37 17.08
N GLY A 40 -10.37 16.32 18.36
CA GLY A 40 -9.86 15.12 19.01
C GLY A 40 -8.46 14.68 18.57
N VAL A 41 -7.74 15.53 17.82
CA VAL A 41 -6.34 15.29 17.39
C VAL A 41 -5.39 15.40 18.58
N VAL A 42 -5.65 16.32 19.50
CA VAL A 42 -4.95 16.45 20.78
C VAL A 42 -5.98 16.31 21.89
N VAL A 43 -5.74 15.43 22.87
CA VAL A 43 -6.68 15.22 23.97
C VAL A 43 -6.04 15.52 25.31
N GLU A 44 -6.84 16.01 26.24
CA GLU A 44 -6.41 16.20 27.63
C GLU A 44 -6.64 14.91 28.42
N GLN A 45 -5.57 14.36 29.00
CA GLN A 45 -5.64 13.16 29.83
C GLN A 45 -5.07 13.41 31.22
N ARG A 46 -5.59 12.67 32.21
CA ARG A 46 -5.01 12.64 33.56
C ARG A 46 -3.63 11.97 33.53
N SER A 47 -2.70 12.50 34.33
CA SER A 47 -1.35 11.95 34.49
C SER A 47 -0.88 12.21 35.92
N GLY A 48 -0.94 11.18 36.77
CA GLY A 48 -0.70 11.32 38.21
C GLY A 48 -1.68 12.32 38.84
N SER A 49 -1.15 13.27 39.62
CA SER A 49 -1.91 14.37 40.21
C SER A 49 -2.24 15.51 39.23
N GLY A 50 -1.72 15.47 38.00
CA GLY A 50 -1.87 16.52 36.99
C GLY A 50 -2.62 16.11 35.74
N ARG A 51 -2.58 16.98 34.73
CA ARG A 51 -3.13 16.74 33.38
C ARG A 51 -2.07 16.99 32.33
N ARG A 52 -2.19 16.33 31.19
CA ARG A 52 -1.30 16.47 30.04
C ARG A 52 -2.11 16.54 28.75
N LEU A 53 -1.61 17.29 27.78
CA LEU A 53 -2.06 17.20 26.39
C LEU A 53 -1.37 15.99 25.77
N VAL A 54 -2.13 15.14 25.07
CA VAL A 54 -1.64 13.94 24.40
C VAL A 54 -2.02 14.02 22.94
N LEU A 55 -1.05 13.82 22.07
CA LEU A 55 -1.26 13.84 20.63
C LEU A 55 -1.75 12.46 20.15
N LEU A 56 -2.93 12.43 19.53
CA LEU A 56 -3.52 11.21 18.96
C LEU A 56 -3.28 11.10 17.46
N ASP A 57 -3.22 12.23 16.74
CA ASP A 57 -2.95 12.25 15.30
C ASP A 57 -1.80 13.20 14.94
N ASN A 58 -0.64 12.59 14.70
CA ASN A 58 0.58 13.29 14.30
C ASN A 58 0.46 13.94 12.93
N THR A 59 -0.29 13.34 12.00
CA THR A 59 -0.43 13.85 10.64
C THR A 59 -1.22 15.15 10.64
N ALA A 60 -2.32 15.18 11.40
CA ALA A 60 -3.16 16.35 11.55
C ALA A 60 -2.40 17.51 12.23
N LEU A 61 -1.61 17.26 13.29
CA LEU A 61 -0.79 18.31 13.90
C LEU A 61 0.31 18.82 12.95
N ARG A 62 0.97 17.95 12.17
CA ARG A 62 1.97 18.37 11.16
C ARG A 62 1.35 19.26 10.08
N GLN A 63 0.19 18.88 9.55
CA GLN A 63 -0.54 19.69 8.56
C GLN A 63 -0.95 21.04 9.15
N PHE A 64 -1.41 21.04 10.40
CA PHE A 64 -1.77 22.26 11.12
C PHE A 64 -0.58 23.20 11.28
N ILE A 65 0.60 22.67 11.67
CA ILE A 65 1.83 23.48 11.76
C ILE A 65 2.23 24.03 10.39
N GLY A 66 2.21 23.20 9.33
CA GLY A 66 2.55 23.67 7.98
C GLY A 66 1.63 24.78 7.48
N HIS A 67 0.35 24.75 7.86
CA HIS A 67 -0.60 25.82 7.55
C HIS A 67 -0.36 27.08 8.39
N PHE A 68 -0.07 26.94 9.68
CA PHE A 68 0.06 28.06 10.62
C PHE A 68 1.47 28.70 10.63
N PHE A 69 2.48 27.96 10.17
CA PHE A 69 3.90 28.35 10.11
C PHE A 69 4.52 27.94 8.76
N PRO A 70 4.09 28.55 7.64
CA PRO A 70 4.49 28.15 6.28
C PRO A 70 6.00 28.27 5.99
N ASP A 71 6.70 29.17 6.69
CA ASP A 71 8.14 29.41 6.50
C ASP A 71 9.06 28.46 7.29
N THR A 72 8.49 27.47 8.00
CA THR A 72 9.27 26.52 8.81
C THR A 72 9.41 25.18 8.09
N PRO A 73 10.60 24.84 7.55
CA PRO A 73 10.84 23.51 7.02
C PRO A 73 10.87 22.49 8.16
N ILE A 74 9.87 21.62 8.21
CA ILE A 74 9.88 20.45 9.09
C ILE A 74 10.70 19.38 8.37
N ASN A 75 11.98 19.24 8.73
CA ASN A 75 12.82 18.18 8.18
C ASN A 75 12.29 16.81 8.61
N ASP A 76 11.87 15.99 7.64
CA ASP A 76 11.34 14.65 7.87
C ASP A 76 12.41 13.65 8.41
N ASP A 77 13.69 14.02 8.36
CA ASP A 77 14.81 13.07 8.44
C ASP A 77 15.17 12.56 9.85
N GLU A 78 14.73 13.19 10.94
CA GLU A 78 15.23 12.86 12.29
C GLU A 78 14.31 12.02 13.18
N MET A 79 13.12 11.62 12.74
CA MET A 79 12.18 10.87 13.61
C MET A 79 11.94 9.43 13.14
N SER A 80 12.90 8.56 13.45
CA SER A 80 12.85 7.13 13.16
C SER A 80 11.90 6.34 14.08
N ARG A 81 11.31 5.26 13.54
CA ARG A 81 10.48 4.25 14.22
C ARG A 81 11.09 3.67 15.50
N THR A 82 12.41 3.66 15.62
CA THR A 82 13.11 3.18 16.83
C THR A 82 12.73 3.98 18.08
N ALA A 83 12.45 5.28 17.94
CA ALA A 83 11.99 6.12 19.05
C ALA A 83 10.54 5.79 19.48
N GLY A 84 9.68 5.38 18.54
CA GLY A 84 8.28 5.02 18.81
C GLY A 84 8.13 3.66 19.50
N VAL A 85 8.92 2.66 19.09
CA VAL A 85 8.95 1.32 19.73
C VAL A 85 9.46 1.42 21.17
N ALA A 86 10.49 2.24 21.41
CA ALA A 86 11.03 2.44 22.75
C ALA A 86 10.06 3.13 23.72
N ARG A 87 9.05 3.86 23.24
CA ARG A 87 8.23 4.77 24.08
C ARG A 87 6.75 4.45 24.16
N PHE A 88 6.12 3.88 23.13
CA PHE A 88 4.65 3.77 23.09
C PHE A 88 4.10 2.36 22.90
N ARG A 89 4.96 1.34 22.74
CA ARG A 89 4.55 -0.05 22.44
C ARG A 89 3.61 -0.19 21.22
N ASP A 90 3.45 0.86 20.41
CA ASP A 90 2.60 0.87 19.23
C ASP A 90 3.36 1.48 18.04
N SER A 91 3.59 0.65 17.03
CA SER A 91 4.46 0.92 15.87
C SER A 91 3.70 1.40 14.63
N LYS A 92 2.41 1.69 14.78
CA LYS A 92 1.46 1.89 13.68
C LYS A 92 1.04 3.36 13.44
N THR A 93 1.43 4.29 14.31
CA THR A 93 0.96 5.69 14.27
C THR A 93 1.91 6.67 13.57
N PHE A 94 3.05 6.20 13.07
CA PHE A 94 4.06 7.06 12.42
C PHE A 94 4.06 6.87 10.90
N THR A 95 3.99 7.98 10.15
CA THR A 95 4.40 8.05 8.75
C THR A 95 5.87 7.67 8.66
N SER A 96 6.15 6.50 8.09
CA SER A 96 7.48 5.92 8.19
C SER A 96 8.44 6.48 7.14
N ASN A 97 9.46 7.21 7.59
CA ASN A 97 10.73 7.37 6.86
C ASN A 97 11.55 6.07 6.80
N THR A 98 11.02 4.97 7.33
CA THR A 98 11.56 3.63 7.09
C THR A 98 11.67 3.42 5.58
N PRO A 99 12.88 3.15 5.06
CA PRO A 99 13.04 2.75 3.66
C PRO A 99 12.10 1.58 3.38
N GLU A 100 11.33 1.67 2.30
CA GLU A 100 10.46 0.58 1.91
C GLU A 100 11.30 -0.55 1.34
N ILE A 101 11.24 -1.73 1.95
CA ILE A 101 11.90 -2.93 1.41
C ILE A 101 10.97 -3.50 0.36
N LEU A 102 11.45 -3.62 -0.86
CA LEU A 102 10.80 -4.40 -1.91
C LEU A 102 11.49 -5.74 -2.02
N SER A 103 10.68 -6.77 -2.26
CA SER A 103 11.15 -8.11 -2.59
C SER A 103 10.64 -8.48 -3.97
N VAL A 104 11.54 -9.01 -4.79
CA VAL A 104 11.27 -9.37 -6.18
C VAL A 104 11.81 -10.75 -6.49
N ARG A 105 11.24 -11.38 -7.50
CA ARG A 105 11.85 -12.49 -8.23
C ARG A 105 12.03 -12.06 -9.67
N ALA A 106 13.19 -12.34 -10.26
CA ALA A 106 13.51 -11.96 -11.63
C ALA A 106 14.01 -13.17 -12.42
N TRP A 107 13.71 -13.16 -13.71
CA TRP A 107 14.18 -14.13 -14.71
C TRP A 107 15.09 -13.50 -15.75
N SER A 108 15.22 -12.16 -15.74
CA SER A 108 16.13 -11.41 -16.60
C SER A 108 16.95 -10.43 -15.78
N GLU A 109 18.27 -10.43 -15.98
CA GLU A 109 19.18 -9.45 -15.37
C GLU A 109 18.92 -8.01 -15.85
N GLN A 110 18.25 -7.85 -16.99
CA GLN A 110 17.90 -6.53 -17.51
C GLN A 110 16.61 -5.98 -16.90
N ALA A 111 15.85 -6.78 -16.15
CA ALA A 111 14.54 -6.39 -15.61
C ALA A 111 14.64 -5.39 -14.45
N LEU A 112 15.75 -5.40 -13.70
CA LEU A 112 16.00 -4.49 -12.59
C LEU A 112 17.41 -3.91 -12.67
N LEU A 113 17.48 -2.60 -12.88
CA LEU A 113 18.71 -1.85 -12.97
C LEU A 113 18.85 -0.92 -11.78
N LYS A 114 20.09 -0.67 -11.33
CA LYS A 114 20.43 0.42 -10.41
C LYS A 114 21.45 1.31 -11.08
N ASP A 115 21.12 2.60 -11.21
CA ASP A 115 21.94 3.57 -11.94
C ASP A 115 22.30 3.07 -13.36
N GLY A 116 21.35 2.40 -14.02
CA GLY A 116 21.49 1.87 -15.38
C GLY A 116 22.25 0.53 -15.50
N LYS A 117 22.68 -0.10 -14.40
CA LYS A 117 23.39 -1.38 -14.42
C LYS A 117 22.57 -2.51 -13.78
N PRO A 118 22.62 -3.74 -14.32
CA PRO A 118 22.03 -4.92 -13.68
C PRO A 118 22.51 -5.10 -12.24
N VAL A 119 21.60 -5.53 -11.36
CA VAL A 119 21.88 -5.69 -9.93
C VAL A 119 22.11 -7.13 -9.49
N GLY A 120 22.08 -8.11 -10.41
CA GLY A 120 22.15 -9.52 -10.07
C GLY A 120 20.82 -10.10 -9.58
N ALA A 121 19.69 -9.47 -9.93
CA ALA A 121 18.39 -9.85 -9.37
C ALA A 121 17.94 -11.24 -9.83
N ALA A 122 18.22 -11.61 -11.08
CA ALA A 122 17.81 -12.91 -11.61
C ALA A 122 18.71 -14.03 -11.08
N LEU A 123 20.02 -13.78 -10.99
CA LEU A 123 20.99 -14.67 -10.35
C LEU A 123 20.60 -14.92 -8.89
N ALA A 124 20.38 -13.86 -8.10
CA ALA A 124 19.96 -13.98 -6.71
C ALA A 124 18.60 -14.68 -6.57
N SER A 125 17.66 -14.44 -7.50
CA SER A 125 16.37 -15.14 -7.52
C SER A 125 16.54 -16.64 -7.82
N SER A 126 17.46 -17.00 -8.71
CA SER A 126 17.77 -18.39 -9.04
C SER A 126 18.49 -19.12 -7.89
N GLU A 127 19.39 -18.43 -7.18
CA GLU A 127 20.19 -19.03 -6.10
C GLU A 127 19.49 -19.03 -4.74
N HIS A 128 18.65 -18.03 -4.48
CA HIS A 128 18.08 -17.78 -3.14
C HIS A 128 16.55 -17.65 -3.15
N GLY A 129 15.92 -17.72 -4.31
CA GLY A 129 14.47 -17.63 -4.46
C GLY A 129 13.90 -16.20 -4.38
N VAL A 130 14.67 -15.20 -3.94
CA VAL A 130 14.22 -13.80 -3.81
C VAL A 130 15.40 -12.82 -3.81
N PHE A 131 15.19 -11.64 -4.37
CA PHE A 131 16.08 -10.48 -4.23
C PHE A 131 15.34 -9.34 -3.53
N SER A 132 15.92 -8.80 -2.45
CA SER A 132 15.32 -7.70 -1.70
C SER A 132 16.21 -6.47 -1.66
N PHE A 133 15.62 -5.29 -1.77
CA PHE A 133 16.34 -4.02 -1.77
C PHE A 133 15.52 -2.89 -1.14
N LEU A 134 16.21 -1.84 -0.72
CA LEU A 134 15.56 -0.61 -0.25
C LEU A 134 15.13 0.22 -1.47
N LEU A 135 13.83 0.49 -1.57
CA LEU A 135 13.23 1.30 -2.61
C LEU A 135 13.81 2.72 -2.57
N SER A 136 14.36 3.14 -3.70
CA SER A 136 14.90 4.48 -3.92
C SER A 136 14.78 4.83 -5.40
N GLY A 137 14.88 6.11 -5.75
CA GLY A 137 14.82 6.58 -7.13
C GLY A 137 15.99 6.15 -8.03
N ARG A 138 16.94 5.36 -7.52
CA ARG A 138 18.10 4.84 -8.28
C ARG A 138 17.80 3.55 -9.03
N TYR A 139 16.71 2.86 -8.66
CA TYR A 139 16.29 1.64 -9.33
C TYR A 139 15.36 1.95 -10.49
N ALA A 140 15.52 1.20 -11.58
CA ALA A 140 14.62 1.23 -12.72
C ALA A 140 14.22 -0.19 -13.13
N MET A 141 12.98 -0.36 -13.54
CA MET A 141 12.45 -1.60 -14.10
C MET A 141 12.31 -1.51 -15.61
N ARG A 142 12.48 -2.66 -16.26
CA ARG A 142 12.35 -2.81 -17.72
C ARG A 142 11.64 -4.11 -18.05
N GLY A 143 11.09 -4.17 -19.26
CA GLY A 143 10.41 -5.34 -19.76
C GLY A 143 9.02 -5.56 -19.17
N SER A 144 8.57 -6.79 -19.21
CA SER A 144 7.26 -7.19 -18.67
C SER A 144 7.39 -7.51 -17.20
N CYS A 145 6.87 -6.67 -16.32
CA CYS A 145 6.88 -6.89 -14.89
C CYS A 145 5.50 -7.35 -14.40
N ALA A 146 5.46 -7.99 -13.24
CA ALA A 146 4.22 -8.34 -12.54
C ALA A 146 4.24 -7.82 -11.10
N VAL A 147 3.06 -7.63 -10.53
CA VAL A 147 2.90 -7.38 -9.09
C VAL A 147 1.82 -8.30 -8.53
N VAL A 148 2.15 -8.97 -7.42
CA VAL A 148 1.33 -9.96 -6.73
C VAL A 148 1.23 -9.60 -5.25
N GLU A 149 0.13 -9.96 -4.59
CA GLU A 149 -0.09 -9.66 -3.17
C GLU A 149 0.20 -10.87 -2.27
N ASN A 150 -0.17 -12.06 -2.76
CA ASN A 150 -0.08 -13.31 -2.03
C ASN A 150 1.33 -13.94 -2.13
N PRO A 151 1.92 -14.38 -1.00
CA PRO A 151 3.25 -14.97 -0.97
C PRO A 151 3.34 -16.32 -1.69
N ALA A 152 2.30 -17.15 -1.68
CA ALA A 152 2.28 -18.41 -2.42
C ALA A 152 2.34 -18.15 -3.93
N VAL A 153 1.59 -17.14 -4.41
CA VAL A 153 1.61 -16.74 -5.83
C VAL A 153 2.97 -16.15 -6.22
N PHE A 154 3.58 -15.35 -5.33
CA PHE A 154 4.92 -14.82 -5.54
C PHE A 154 5.99 -15.92 -5.66
N THR A 155 5.97 -16.88 -4.74
CA THR A 155 6.96 -17.97 -4.66
C THR A 155 6.79 -19.04 -5.72
N GLN A 156 5.60 -19.15 -6.33
CA GLN A 156 5.30 -20.12 -7.38
C GLN A 156 4.88 -19.47 -8.70
N PHE A 157 5.28 -18.22 -8.92
CA PHE A 157 4.84 -17.41 -10.05
C PHE A 157 5.08 -18.07 -11.42
N GLU A 158 6.15 -18.85 -11.55
CA GLU A 158 6.48 -19.62 -12.76
C GLU A 158 5.36 -20.58 -13.19
N ARG A 159 4.55 -21.09 -12.25
CA ARG A 159 3.41 -21.99 -12.54
C ARG A 159 2.30 -21.29 -13.32
N LEU A 160 2.26 -19.97 -13.31
CA LEU A 160 1.26 -19.18 -14.05
C LEU A 160 1.59 -19.06 -15.54
N HIS A 161 2.81 -19.42 -15.96
CA HIS A 161 3.28 -19.33 -17.35
C HIS A 161 3.07 -17.94 -17.99
N LEU A 162 3.14 -16.88 -17.17
CA LEU A 162 2.98 -15.51 -17.64
C LEU A 162 4.31 -14.95 -18.16
N PRO A 163 4.28 -14.19 -19.27
CA PRO A 163 5.48 -13.54 -19.78
C PRO A 163 5.83 -12.37 -18.86
N ALA A 164 6.65 -12.62 -17.85
CA ALA A 164 7.19 -11.60 -16.96
C ALA A 164 8.67 -11.85 -16.66
N ASP A 165 9.46 -10.80 -16.82
CA ASP A 165 10.89 -10.74 -16.56
C ASP A 165 11.17 -10.55 -15.06
N LEU A 166 10.22 -9.97 -14.33
CA LEU A 166 10.29 -9.71 -12.89
C LEU A 166 8.89 -9.68 -12.26
N VAL A 167 8.76 -10.20 -11.03
CA VAL A 167 7.56 -10.07 -10.19
C VAL A 167 7.90 -9.38 -8.88
N ILE A 168 7.05 -8.43 -8.47
CA ILE A 168 7.11 -7.70 -7.19
C ILE A 168 6.12 -8.32 -6.22
N TRP A 169 6.55 -8.55 -4.97
CA TRP A 169 5.64 -8.89 -3.88
C TRP A 169 5.17 -7.65 -3.11
N SER A 170 3.86 -7.38 -3.14
CA SER A 170 3.19 -6.32 -2.39
C SER A 170 2.62 -6.85 -1.07
N HIS A 171 3.46 -7.03 -0.04
CA HIS A 171 3.11 -7.72 1.21
C HIS A 171 2.04 -7.04 2.11
N ARG A 172 1.44 -5.91 1.72
CA ARG A 172 0.57 -5.09 2.62
C ARG A 172 -0.90 -5.00 2.23
N GLY A 173 -1.38 -5.77 1.25
CA GLY A 173 -2.76 -5.70 0.76
C GLY A 173 -3.15 -4.36 0.11
N ARG A 174 -2.28 -3.34 0.20
CA ARG A 174 -2.32 -2.10 -0.58
C ARG A 174 -0.91 -1.76 -1.00
N ILE A 175 -0.74 -1.44 -2.27
CA ILE A 175 0.49 -0.93 -2.85
C ILE A 175 0.72 0.47 -2.28
N SER A 176 1.90 0.65 -1.71
CA SER A 176 2.26 1.91 -1.07
C SER A 176 2.26 3.04 -2.09
N ARG A 177 2.03 4.28 -1.62
CA ARG A 177 2.15 5.46 -2.48
C ARG A 177 3.56 5.58 -3.09
N ARG A 178 4.60 5.27 -2.31
CA ARG A 178 6.00 5.33 -2.74
C ARG A 178 6.29 4.32 -3.85
N LEU A 179 5.74 3.12 -3.75
CA LEU A 179 5.87 2.09 -4.79
C LEU A 179 5.12 2.51 -6.06
N ILE A 180 3.92 3.09 -5.96
CA ILE A 180 3.20 3.62 -7.12
C ILE A 180 3.96 4.78 -7.78
N GLU A 181 4.49 5.73 -7.00
CA GLU A 181 5.28 6.86 -7.53
C GLU A 181 6.57 6.38 -8.21
N TRP A 182 7.24 5.36 -7.65
CA TRP A 182 8.38 4.73 -8.30
C TRP A 182 7.99 3.99 -9.59
N LEU A 183 6.90 3.21 -9.58
CA LEU A 183 6.36 2.57 -10.78
C LEU A 183 6.01 3.59 -11.87
N GLU A 184 5.41 4.71 -11.47
CA GLU A 184 5.05 5.82 -12.37
C GLU A 184 6.31 6.43 -13.01
N SER A 185 7.38 6.64 -12.22
CA SER A 185 8.65 7.23 -12.68
C SER A 185 9.45 6.34 -13.63
N ASN A 186 9.13 5.05 -13.71
CA ASN A 186 9.71 4.13 -14.71
C ASN A 186 9.13 4.43 -16.11
N ALA A 187 9.62 5.50 -16.73
CA ALA A 187 9.13 6.00 -18.02
C ALA A 187 9.78 5.31 -19.24
N THR A 188 10.49 4.20 -19.06
CA THR A 188 11.11 3.50 -20.19
C THR A 188 10.02 2.87 -21.08
N PRO A 189 10.13 2.97 -22.42
CA PRO A 189 9.08 2.47 -23.32
C PRO A 189 8.84 0.96 -23.23
N ASP A 190 9.84 0.21 -22.78
CA ASP A 190 9.82 -1.24 -22.64
C ASP A 190 9.20 -1.72 -21.32
N PHE A 191 8.87 -0.83 -20.39
CA PHE A 191 8.27 -1.20 -19.12
C PHE A 191 6.74 -1.39 -19.23
N SER A 192 6.27 -2.56 -18.81
CA SER A 192 4.85 -2.84 -18.60
C SER A 192 4.63 -3.59 -17.28
N LEU A 193 3.41 -3.53 -16.76
CA LEU A 193 3.04 -4.13 -15.48
C LEU A 193 1.77 -4.97 -15.60
N ILE A 194 1.85 -6.22 -15.16
CA ILE A 194 0.71 -7.11 -14.97
C ILE A 194 0.33 -7.06 -13.48
N HIS A 195 -0.88 -6.63 -13.16
CA HIS A 195 -1.39 -6.68 -11.80
C HIS A 195 -2.18 -7.97 -11.59
N LEU A 196 -1.77 -8.78 -10.62
CA LEU A 196 -2.50 -9.96 -10.17
C LEU A 196 -3.01 -9.66 -8.74
N PRO A 197 -4.23 -9.13 -8.60
CA PRO A 197 -4.81 -8.90 -7.28
C PRO A 197 -5.58 -10.12 -6.78
N ASP A 198 -6.07 -10.03 -5.54
CA ASP A 198 -7.31 -10.72 -5.19
C ASP A 198 -8.46 -10.18 -6.08
N TYR A 199 -9.32 -11.05 -6.57
CA TYR A 199 -10.49 -10.66 -7.35
C TYR A 199 -11.65 -10.31 -6.42
N ASP A 200 -11.43 -9.23 -5.67
CA ASP A 200 -12.36 -8.67 -4.69
C ASP A 200 -12.45 -7.13 -4.84
N PRO A 201 -13.32 -6.45 -4.07
CA PRO A 201 -13.43 -5.00 -4.15
C PRO A 201 -12.14 -4.23 -3.76
N VAL A 202 -11.28 -4.78 -2.91
CA VAL A 202 -10.02 -4.11 -2.51
C VAL A 202 -9.00 -4.20 -3.64
N GLY A 203 -8.81 -5.39 -4.21
CA GLY A 203 -7.90 -5.62 -5.32
C GLY A 203 -8.29 -4.82 -6.57
N MET A 204 -9.59 -4.67 -6.83
CA MET A 204 -10.09 -3.84 -7.94
C MET A 204 -9.91 -2.33 -7.71
N ASP A 205 -10.06 -1.86 -6.46
CA ASP A 205 -9.72 -0.48 -6.09
C ASP A 205 -8.22 -0.23 -6.26
N GLU A 206 -7.39 -1.21 -5.88
CA GLU A 206 -5.93 -1.14 -6.04
C GLU A 206 -5.51 -1.10 -7.52
N PHE A 207 -6.14 -1.92 -8.36
CA PHE A 207 -5.94 -1.85 -9.80
C PHE A 207 -6.35 -0.48 -10.36
N THR A 208 -7.46 0.09 -9.88
CA THR A 208 -7.90 1.43 -10.29
C THR A 208 -6.87 2.50 -9.94
N ARG A 209 -6.26 2.42 -8.75
CA ARG A 209 -5.15 3.31 -8.33
C ARG A 209 -3.95 3.18 -9.26
N LEU A 210 -3.52 1.96 -9.58
CA LEU A 210 -2.43 1.71 -10.53
C LEU A 210 -2.77 2.24 -11.93
N ARG A 211 -3.95 1.90 -12.45
CA ARG A 211 -4.40 2.28 -13.80
C ARG A 211 -4.47 3.78 -14.00
N THR A 212 -4.87 4.52 -12.96
CA THR A 212 -4.92 5.99 -12.97
C THR A 212 -3.52 6.61 -13.10
N ARG A 213 -2.49 5.99 -12.54
CA ARG A 213 -1.11 6.51 -12.50
C ARG A 213 -0.26 6.03 -13.67
N LEU A 214 -0.35 4.74 -14.01
CA LEU A 214 0.47 4.12 -15.04
C LEU A 214 -0.18 4.15 -16.43
N GLY A 215 -1.49 4.40 -16.50
CA GLY A 215 -2.24 4.38 -17.76
C GLY A 215 -2.13 3.04 -18.46
N ALA A 216 -1.89 3.07 -19.78
CA ALA A 216 -1.78 1.89 -20.64
C ALA A 216 -0.69 0.87 -20.22
N ARG A 217 0.31 1.32 -19.45
CA ARG A 217 1.45 0.48 -19.02
C ARG A 217 1.05 -0.63 -18.04
N VAL A 218 -0.09 -0.50 -17.36
CA VAL A 218 -0.58 -1.53 -16.43
C VAL A 218 -1.82 -2.21 -16.97
N ARG A 219 -1.86 -3.54 -16.88
CA ARG A 219 -3.02 -4.37 -17.22
C ARG A 219 -3.41 -5.26 -16.04
N LEU A 220 -4.71 -5.49 -15.88
CA LEU A 220 -5.23 -6.46 -14.93
C LEU A 220 -5.03 -7.85 -15.52
N TYR A 221 -4.48 -8.78 -14.73
CA TYR A 221 -4.47 -10.18 -15.14
C TYR A 221 -5.87 -10.77 -15.04
N PHE A 222 -6.37 -11.27 -16.16
CA PHE A 222 -7.68 -11.89 -16.28
C PHE A 222 -7.48 -13.20 -17.06
N PRO A 223 -7.31 -14.35 -16.39
CA PRO A 223 -7.22 -15.62 -17.08
C PRO A 223 -8.57 -15.97 -17.74
N ASP A 224 -8.52 -16.73 -18.83
CA ASP A 224 -9.74 -17.07 -19.60
C ASP A 224 -10.73 -17.90 -18.78
N ASP A 225 -10.25 -18.72 -17.84
CA ASP A 225 -11.04 -19.56 -16.95
C ASP A 225 -11.44 -18.89 -15.62
N LEU A 226 -11.27 -17.56 -15.51
CA LEU A 226 -11.63 -16.81 -14.31
C LEU A 226 -13.12 -16.98 -13.91
N PRO A 227 -14.10 -16.97 -14.84
CA PRO A 227 -15.50 -17.21 -14.49
C PRO A 227 -15.74 -18.57 -13.82
N GLU A 228 -15.09 -19.63 -14.32
CA GLU A 228 -15.19 -20.98 -13.78
C GLU A 228 -14.56 -21.07 -12.39
N ARG A 229 -13.42 -20.41 -12.19
CA ARG A 229 -12.78 -20.30 -10.87
C ARG A 229 -13.70 -19.60 -9.86
N PHE A 230 -14.36 -18.51 -10.27
CA PHE A 230 -15.37 -17.83 -9.44
C PHE A 230 -16.50 -18.77 -9.04
N SER A 231 -17.07 -19.52 -10.00
CA SER A 231 -18.20 -20.43 -9.73
C SER A 231 -17.85 -21.53 -8.72
N ARG A 232 -16.59 -21.94 -8.62
CA ARG A 232 -16.19 -23.13 -7.83
C ARG A 232 -15.45 -22.81 -6.53
N LEU A 233 -14.73 -21.69 -6.50
CA LEU A 233 -13.76 -21.39 -5.44
C LEU A 233 -14.03 -20.07 -4.71
N SER A 234 -15.01 -19.29 -5.16
CA SER A 234 -15.27 -17.99 -4.54
C SER A 234 -15.82 -18.11 -3.13
N ASN A 235 -15.56 -17.09 -2.32
CA ASN A 235 -15.93 -17.04 -0.91
C ASN A 235 -16.86 -15.86 -0.62
N HIS A 236 -18.11 -16.17 -0.27
CA HIS A 236 -19.13 -15.18 0.06
C HIS A 236 -18.84 -14.40 1.35
N SER A 237 -18.07 -14.97 2.28
CA SER A 237 -17.80 -14.33 3.58
C SER A 237 -16.99 -13.03 3.43
N ILE A 238 -16.19 -12.91 2.36
CA ILE A 238 -15.37 -11.73 2.08
C ILE A 238 -16.25 -10.48 1.87
N LEU A 239 -17.42 -10.63 1.25
CA LEU A 239 -18.36 -9.52 1.03
C LEU A 239 -19.09 -9.05 2.29
N LYS A 240 -19.09 -9.84 3.37
CA LYS A 240 -19.73 -9.44 4.64
C LYS A 240 -18.95 -8.32 5.34
N LYS A 241 -17.68 -8.11 4.99
CA LYS A 241 -16.83 -7.05 5.54
C LYS A 241 -17.35 -5.67 5.12
N PRO A 242 -17.59 -4.72 6.05
CA PRO A 242 -18.14 -3.40 5.73
C PRO A 242 -17.36 -2.64 4.65
N ASN A 243 -16.02 -2.69 4.71
CA ASN A 243 -15.15 -2.03 3.74
C ASN A 243 -15.40 -2.52 2.30
N ASN A 244 -15.55 -3.83 2.13
CA ASN A 244 -15.77 -4.44 0.81
C ASN A 244 -17.12 -4.03 0.20
N ARG A 245 -18.16 -3.90 1.02
CA ARG A 245 -19.47 -3.42 0.53
C ARG A 245 -19.41 -1.97 0.06
N THR A 246 -18.74 -1.11 0.82
CA THR A 246 -18.56 0.30 0.44
C THR A 246 -17.74 0.43 -0.84
N LEU A 247 -16.62 -0.28 -0.95
CA LEU A 247 -15.80 -0.29 -2.16
C LEU A 247 -16.56 -0.83 -3.36
N LEU A 248 -17.28 -1.95 -3.22
CA LEU A 248 -18.08 -2.54 -4.29
C LEU A 248 -19.13 -1.55 -4.83
N ALA A 249 -19.81 -0.83 -3.95
CA ALA A 249 -20.79 0.19 -4.35
C ALA A 249 -20.16 1.32 -5.18
N ASN A 250 -18.93 1.73 -4.84
CA ASN A 250 -18.18 2.73 -5.60
C ASN A 250 -17.69 2.16 -6.94
N LEU A 251 -17.14 0.95 -6.94
CA LEU A 251 -16.59 0.29 -8.13
C LEU A 251 -17.66 -0.02 -9.17
N ARG A 252 -18.92 -0.27 -8.79
CA ARG A 252 -20.03 -0.40 -9.74
C ARG A 252 -20.24 0.82 -10.63
N ARG A 253 -19.72 1.99 -10.24
CA ARG A 253 -19.80 3.25 -11.00
C ARG A 253 -18.57 3.51 -11.88
N THR A 254 -17.55 2.66 -11.81
CA THR A 254 -16.33 2.84 -12.60
C THR A 254 -16.60 2.67 -14.09
N LYS A 255 -15.82 3.37 -14.92
CA LYS A 255 -15.84 3.23 -16.38
C LYS A 255 -14.76 2.28 -16.90
N LEU A 256 -13.86 1.81 -16.03
CA LEU A 256 -12.80 0.86 -16.42
C LEU A 256 -13.42 -0.50 -16.76
N VAL A 257 -13.28 -0.91 -18.02
CA VAL A 257 -13.87 -2.15 -18.54
C VAL A 257 -13.29 -3.36 -17.82
N GLU A 258 -11.99 -3.36 -17.55
CA GLU A 258 -11.26 -4.42 -16.86
C GLU A 258 -11.86 -4.68 -15.46
N VAL A 259 -12.10 -3.60 -14.70
CA VAL A 259 -12.71 -3.67 -13.37
C VAL A 259 -14.16 -4.15 -13.46
N ARG A 260 -14.94 -3.61 -14.41
CA ARG A 260 -16.35 -3.99 -14.58
C ARG A 260 -16.52 -5.48 -14.88
N ARG A 261 -15.59 -6.11 -15.62
CA ARG A 261 -15.63 -7.56 -15.87
C ARG A 261 -15.53 -8.36 -14.57
N VAL A 262 -14.64 -7.97 -13.66
CA VAL A 262 -14.52 -8.64 -12.35
C VAL A 262 -15.72 -8.33 -11.45
N ILE A 263 -16.22 -7.09 -11.44
CA ILE A 263 -17.43 -6.75 -10.67
C ILE A 263 -18.65 -7.57 -11.14
N ALA A 264 -18.79 -7.83 -12.44
CA ALA A 264 -19.84 -8.70 -12.95
C ALA A 264 -19.72 -10.14 -12.43
N LEU A 265 -18.50 -10.66 -12.28
CA LEU A 265 -18.26 -11.98 -11.65
C LEU A 265 -18.60 -11.97 -10.16
N ILE A 266 -18.22 -10.92 -9.43
CA ILE A 266 -18.56 -10.75 -8.02
C ILE A 266 -20.07 -10.66 -7.84
N ASP A 267 -20.77 -9.89 -8.67
CA ASP A 267 -22.22 -9.68 -8.57
C ASP A 267 -23.01 -10.95 -8.94
N SER A 268 -22.59 -11.69 -9.98
CA SER A 268 -23.25 -12.94 -10.39
C SER A 268 -23.05 -14.09 -9.41
N ASN A 269 -21.89 -14.17 -8.76
CA ASN A 269 -21.59 -15.22 -7.78
C ASN A 269 -21.90 -14.79 -6.34
N ASN A 270 -22.16 -13.49 -6.10
CA ASN A 270 -22.27 -12.89 -4.77
C ASN A 270 -21.08 -13.28 -3.85
N ALA A 271 -19.87 -13.29 -4.40
CA ALA A 271 -18.66 -13.78 -3.75
C ALA A 271 -17.39 -13.15 -4.34
N CYS A 272 -16.27 -13.27 -3.64
CA CYS A 272 -14.95 -12.84 -4.12
C CYS A 272 -14.02 -14.03 -4.31
N LEU A 273 -12.99 -13.90 -5.15
CA LEU A 273 -12.02 -14.95 -5.41
C LEU A 273 -10.62 -14.51 -4.96
N GLU A 274 -9.98 -15.33 -4.13
CA GLU A 274 -8.61 -15.09 -3.64
C GLU A 274 -7.57 -15.40 -4.72
N GLN A 275 -6.43 -14.70 -4.68
CA GLN A 275 -5.37 -14.78 -5.68
C GLN A 275 -4.76 -16.19 -5.79
N GLU A 276 -4.72 -16.96 -4.70
CA GLU A 276 -4.19 -18.33 -4.68
C GLU A 276 -4.95 -19.27 -5.62
N ALA A 277 -6.21 -18.94 -5.94
CA ALA A 277 -6.98 -19.68 -6.92
C ALA A 277 -6.24 -19.77 -8.25
N LEU A 278 -5.39 -18.80 -8.61
CA LEU A 278 -4.59 -18.80 -9.84
C LEU A 278 -3.54 -19.93 -9.91
N LEU A 279 -3.12 -20.50 -8.77
CA LEU A 279 -2.16 -21.60 -8.73
C LEU A 279 -2.79 -22.97 -9.02
N LEU A 280 -4.11 -23.04 -9.07
CA LEU A 280 -4.83 -24.26 -9.38
C LEU A 280 -4.86 -24.49 -10.90
N PRO A 281 -4.54 -25.72 -11.37
CA PRO A 281 -4.59 -26.06 -12.79
C PRO A 281 -5.98 -25.80 -13.39
N ALA A 282 -6.03 -25.29 -14.63
CA ALA A 282 -7.28 -24.99 -15.33
C ALA A 282 -8.10 -26.28 -15.60
N GLU A 283 -7.43 -27.42 -15.69
CA GLU A 283 -7.98 -28.75 -15.90
C GLU A 283 -8.92 -29.19 -14.77
N LEU A 284 -8.75 -28.65 -13.56
CA LEU A 284 -9.66 -28.89 -12.44
C LEU A 284 -11.06 -28.30 -12.68
N PHE A 285 -11.19 -27.40 -13.65
CA PHE A 285 -12.43 -26.65 -13.91
C PHE A 285 -13.12 -27.04 -15.22
N SER A 286 -12.45 -27.80 -16.09
CA SER A 286 -12.98 -28.35 -17.33
C SER A 286 -13.64 -29.73 -17.12
N ASN A 287 -14.68 -29.79 -16.27
CA ASN A 287 -15.60 -30.93 -16.31
C ASN A 287 -16.68 -30.67 -17.36
N VAL A 288 -16.37 -31.01 -18.61
CA VAL A 288 -17.38 -31.34 -19.61
C VAL A 288 -17.94 -32.70 -19.21
N CYS A 289 -19.21 -32.76 -18.82
CA CYS A 289 -19.95 -34.02 -18.82
C CYS A 289 -19.76 -34.68 -20.19
N PRO A 290 -19.22 -35.91 -20.31
CA PRO A 290 -19.37 -36.64 -21.55
C PRO A 290 -20.88 -36.86 -21.79
N PRO A 291 -21.38 -36.73 -23.02
CA PRO A 291 -22.77 -37.06 -23.31
C PRO A 291 -22.99 -38.52 -22.91
N ILE A 292 -24.01 -38.74 -22.09
CA ILE A 292 -24.50 -40.08 -21.78
C ILE A 292 -25.04 -40.63 -23.11
N GLY A 293 -24.34 -41.61 -23.66
CA GLY A 293 -24.80 -42.40 -24.80
C GLY A 293 -25.93 -43.34 -24.43
#